data_AF-A0A1F2QGU1-F1
#
_entry.id   AF-A0A1F2QGU1-F1
#
_cell.length_a   1.000
_cell.length_b   1.000
_cell.length_c   1.000
_cell.angle_alpha   90.00
_cell.angle_beta   90.00
_cell.angle_gamma   90.00
#
_symmetry.space_group_name_H-M   'P 1'
#
loop_
_entity.id
_entity.type
_entity.pdbx_description
1 polymer ?
#
loop_
_entity_poly.entity_id
_entity_poly.type
_entity_poly.pdbx_seq_one_letter_code
_entity_poly.pdbx_strand_id
1 'polypeptide(L)'
;MNVKRFLLASLAVFTVGMVWGGLVHLVLLREANAAIAHLMRPDLAGKMWMSVVASVGFALLFVLGYSRFARRGTVGEGIVYGAFFAAVAGLLVDVNQYVLYPIPGTLACTWFLAGMLEFGLYGALVSWLYPVALGNPTS
;
A
#
# COMPACT_ATOMS: atom_id res chain seq x y z
N MET A 1 -1.02 -16.16 -16.48
CA MET A 1 -0.45 -14.96 -15.82
C MET A 1 0.84 -14.58 -16.53
N ASN A 2 1.03 -13.32 -16.90
CA ASN A 2 2.29 -12.88 -17.54
C ASN A 2 3.32 -12.56 -16.43
N VAL A 3 4.24 -13.49 -16.17
CA VAL A 3 5.19 -13.38 -15.05
C VAL A 3 6.07 -12.12 -15.15
N LYS A 4 6.51 -11.75 -16.36
CA LYS A 4 7.33 -10.54 -16.55
C LYS A 4 6.57 -9.28 -16.16
N ARG A 5 5.32 -9.14 -16.63
CA ARG A 5 4.47 -7.99 -16.28
C ARG A 5 4.08 -7.99 -14.81
N PHE A 6 3.83 -9.16 -14.24
CA PHE A 6 3.54 -9.31 -12.82
C PHE A 6 4.71 -8.79 -11.96
N LEU A 7 5.93 -9.26 -12.22
CA LEU A 7 7.12 -8.81 -11.49
C LEU A 7 7.40 -7.31 -11.69
N LEU A 8 7.22 -6.79 -12.91
CA LEU A 8 7.38 -5.37 -13.19
C LEU A 8 6.38 -4.51 -12.42
N ALA A 9 5.09 -4.89 -12.42
CA ALA A 9 4.06 -4.20 -11.66
C ALA A 9 4.33 -4.26 -10.15
N SER A 10 4.74 -5.41 -9.62
CA SER A 10 5.07 -5.56 -8.20
C SER A 10 6.29 -4.73 -7.80
N LEU A 11 7.34 -4.70 -8.64
CA LEU A 11 8.49 -3.85 -8.41
C LEU A 11 8.10 -2.36 -8.41
N ALA A 12 7.22 -1.95 -9.32
CA ALA A 12 6.75 -0.58 -9.40
C ALA A 12 5.93 -0.19 -8.14
N VAL A 13 5.00 -1.04 -7.70
CA VAL A 13 4.24 -0.85 -6.45
C VAL A 13 5.18 -0.76 -5.24
N PHE A 14 6.12 -1.70 -5.11
CA PHE A 14 7.11 -1.69 -4.03
C PHE A 14 7.91 -0.38 -4.02
N THR A 15 8.40 0.05 -5.19
CA THR A 15 9.21 1.27 -5.31
C THR A 15 8.42 2.51 -4.93
N VAL A 16 7.20 2.64 -5.47
CA VAL A 16 6.30 3.75 -5.12
C VAL A 16 6.00 3.74 -3.64
N GLY A 17 5.77 2.57 -3.04
CA GLY A 17 5.52 2.44 -1.60
C GLY A 17 6.68 2.86 -0.72
N MET A 18 7.90 2.46 -1.09
CA MET A 18 9.10 2.87 -0.35
C MET A 18 9.31 4.40 -0.42
N VAL A 19 9.11 4.99 -1.60
CA VAL A 19 9.24 6.45 -1.79
C VAL A 19 8.12 7.19 -1.05
N TRP A 20 6.87 6.74 -1.19
CA TRP A 20 5.72 7.35 -0.54
C TRP A 20 5.80 7.24 0.97
N GLY A 21 6.05 6.04 1.51
CA GLY A 21 6.23 5.83 2.94
C GLY A 21 7.39 6.65 3.51
N GLY A 22 8.50 6.76 2.79
CA GLY A 22 9.61 7.65 3.15
C GLY A 22 9.18 9.12 3.20
N LEU A 23 8.48 9.60 2.17
CA LEU A 23 7.96 10.97 2.12
C LEU A 23 6.99 11.25 3.28
N VAL A 24 6.03 10.37 3.51
CA VAL A 24 5.01 10.52 4.55
C VAL A 24 5.66 10.50 5.93
N HIS A 25 6.50 9.52 6.25
CA HIS A 25 7.02 9.36 7.61
C HIS A 25 8.24 10.25 7.91
N LEU A 26 9.12 10.48 6.94
CA LEU A 26 10.36 11.23 7.18
C LEU A 26 10.20 12.74 6.94
N VAL A 27 9.21 13.15 6.14
CA VAL A 27 8.97 14.55 5.81
C VAL A 27 7.66 15.04 6.42
N LEU A 28 6.52 14.52 5.96
CA LEU A 28 5.20 15.04 6.36
C LEU A 28 4.88 14.83 7.84
N LEU A 29 5.20 13.65 8.36
CA LEU A 29 4.91 13.24 9.73
C LEU A 29 6.14 13.23 10.63
N ARG A 30 7.21 13.93 10.25
CA ARG A 30 8.47 13.93 11.00
C ARG A 30 8.27 14.27 12.47
N GLU A 31 7.53 15.36 12.74
CA GLU A 31 7.28 15.82 14.11
C GLU A 31 6.34 14.89 14.87
N ALA A 32 5.28 14.42 14.22
CA ALA A 32 4.34 13.47 14.82
C ALA A 32 5.03 12.15 15.19
N ASN A 33 5.91 11.63 14.32
CA ASN A 33 6.69 10.43 14.58
C ASN A 33 7.69 10.63 15.73
N ALA A 34 8.31 11.82 15.83
CA ALA A 34 9.19 12.14 16.95
C ALA A 34 8.43 12.15 18.29
N ALA A 35 7.20 12.68 18.30
CA ALA A 35 6.37 12.73 19.51
C ALA A 35 6.00 11.34 20.05
N ILE A 36 5.81 10.37 19.14
CA ILE A 36 5.46 8.98 19.51
C ILE A 36 6.65 8.02 19.52
N ALA A 37 7.88 8.51 19.35
CA ALA A 37 9.08 7.66 19.25
C ALA A 37 9.26 6.73 20.45
N HIS A 38 8.81 7.15 21.64
CA HIS A 38 8.83 6.37 22.87
C HIS A 38 7.94 5.11 22.84
N LEU A 39 6.96 5.04 21.93
CA LEU A 39 6.12 3.85 21.71
C LEU A 39 6.79 2.84 20.76
N MET A 40 7.83 3.25 20.04
CA MET A 40 8.51 2.39 19.07
C MET A 40 9.42 1.38 19.77
N ARG A 41 9.74 0.31 19.04
CA ARG A 41 10.70 -0.69 19.51
C ARG A 41 12.09 -0.07 19.71
N PRO A 42 12.79 -0.36 20.83
CA PRO A 42 14.16 0.11 21.04
C PRO A 42 15.14 -0.37 19.95
N ASP A 43 14.91 -1.55 19.37
CA ASP A 43 15.77 -2.18 18.37
C ASP A 43 15.27 -2.00 16.93
N LEU A 44 14.43 -0.98 16.68
CA LEU A 44 13.75 -0.77 15.39
C LEU A 44 14.71 -0.82 14.20
N ALA A 45 15.86 -0.16 14.28
CA ALA A 45 16.87 -0.12 13.21
C ALA A 45 17.32 -1.53 12.79
N GLY A 46 17.53 -2.43 13.77
CA GLY A 46 17.90 -3.83 13.52
C GLY A 46 16.77 -4.69 12.94
N LYS A 47 15.54 -4.16 12.89
CA LYS A 47 14.34 -4.84 12.37
C LYS A 47 13.81 -4.22 11.09
N MET A 48 14.41 -3.15 10.56
CA MET A 48 13.95 -2.46 9.34
C MET A 48 13.89 -3.38 8.11
N TRP A 49 14.74 -4.42 8.05
CA TRP A 49 14.69 -5.41 6.98
C TRP A 49 13.35 -6.16 6.92
N MET A 50 12.69 -6.36 8.07
CA MET A 50 11.36 -7.00 8.12
C MET A 50 10.33 -6.14 7.42
N SER A 51 10.41 -4.81 7.54
CA SER A 51 9.56 -3.87 6.82
C SER A 51 9.77 -4.00 5.31
N VAL A 52 11.02 -4.11 4.85
CA VAL A 52 11.33 -4.31 3.42
C VAL A 52 10.74 -5.62 2.90
N VAL A 53 10.92 -6.73 3.64
CA VAL A 53 10.35 -8.04 3.28
C VAL A 53 8.83 -7.98 3.25
N ALA A 54 8.20 -7.34 4.23
CA ALA A 54 6.76 -7.14 4.29
C ALA A 54 6.26 -6.32 3.10
N SER A 55 6.95 -5.23 2.73
CA SER A 55 6.61 -4.40 1.56
C SER A 55 6.72 -5.16 0.24
N VAL A 56 7.75 -6.00 0.09
CA VAL A 56 7.88 -6.88 -1.10
C VAL A 56 6.72 -7.88 -1.14
N GLY A 57 6.44 -8.57 -0.02
CA GLY A 57 5.34 -9.51 0.08
C GLY A 57 3.99 -8.86 -0.22
N PHE A 58 3.75 -7.68 0.35
CA PHE A 58 2.55 -6.88 0.10
C PHE A 58 2.42 -6.52 -1.38
N ALA A 59 3.48 -6.00 -2.02
CA ALA A 59 3.43 -5.62 -3.43
C ALA A 59 3.13 -6.81 -4.37
N LEU A 60 3.67 -7.99 -4.06
CA LEU A 60 3.34 -9.22 -4.79
C LEU A 60 1.87 -9.61 -4.61
N LEU A 61 1.36 -9.59 -3.37
CA LEU A 61 -0.02 -9.95 -3.06
C LEU A 61 -1.03 -8.94 -3.63
N PHE A 62 -0.71 -7.65 -3.60
CA PHE A 62 -1.56 -6.60 -4.16
C PHE A 62 -1.72 -6.76 -5.67
N VAL A 63 -0.61 -6.98 -6.41
CA VAL A 63 -0.68 -7.21 -7.86
C VAL A 63 -1.38 -8.52 -8.18
N LEU A 64 -1.13 -9.58 -7.40
CA LEU A 64 -1.81 -10.87 -7.57
C LEU A 64 -3.32 -10.71 -7.36
N GLY A 65 -3.74 -10.02 -6.31
CA GLY A 65 -5.14 -9.76 -6.02
C GLY A 65 -5.79 -8.90 -7.10
N TYR A 66 -5.11 -7.85 -7.59
CA TYR A 66 -5.60 -7.05 -8.71
C TYR A 66 -5.82 -7.91 -9.96
N SER A 67 -4.89 -8.82 -10.27
CA SER A 67 -5.01 -9.72 -11.43
C SER A 67 -6.22 -10.65 -11.39
N ARG A 68 -6.80 -10.87 -10.20
CA ARG A 68 -8.01 -11.67 -9.98
C ARG A 68 -9.27 -10.81 -9.86
N PHE A 69 -9.11 -9.56 -9.41
CA PHE A 69 -10.21 -8.61 -9.26
C PHE A 69 -10.60 -7.95 -10.59
N ALA A 70 -9.61 -7.49 -11.35
CA ALA A 70 -9.82 -6.70 -12.55
C ALA A 70 -10.43 -7.55 -13.68
N ARG A 71 -11.50 -7.03 -14.29
CA ARG A 71 -12.17 -7.70 -15.41
C ARG A 71 -11.76 -7.11 -16.74
N ARG A 72 -11.60 -5.78 -16.78
CA ARG A 72 -11.26 -5.01 -17.99
C ARG A 72 -9.86 -4.41 -17.93
N GLY A 73 -9.25 -4.35 -16.74
CA GLY A 73 -7.92 -3.77 -16.54
C GLY A 73 -7.89 -2.25 -16.65
N THR A 74 -9.02 -1.58 -16.37
CA THR A 74 -9.09 -0.11 -16.48
C THR A 74 -8.49 0.56 -15.24
N VAL A 75 -8.06 1.82 -15.40
CA VAL A 75 -7.59 2.66 -14.29
C VAL A 75 -8.68 2.82 -13.23
N GLY A 76 -9.96 2.91 -13.64
CA GLY A 76 -11.08 2.96 -12.70
C GLY A 76 -11.20 1.72 -11.83
N GLU A 77 -11.07 0.51 -12.40
CA GLU A 77 -11.00 -0.74 -11.62
C GLU A 77 -9.78 -0.75 -10.69
N GLY A 78 -8.65 -0.22 -11.15
CA GLY A 78 -7.44 0.01 -10.35
C GLY A 78 -7.70 0.85 -9.11
N ILE A 79 -8.26 2.05 -9.29
CA ILE A 79 -8.55 2.99 -8.20
C ILE A 79 -9.56 2.38 -7.21
N VAL A 80 -10.62 1.72 -7.69
CA VAL A 80 -11.61 1.08 -6.81
C VAL A 80 -10.96 -0.05 -5.99
N TYR A 81 -10.11 -0.86 -6.62
CA TYR A 81 -9.35 -1.90 -5.93
C TYR A 81 -8.41 -1.32 -4.86
N GLY A 82 -7.70 -0.24 -5.20
CA GLY A 82 -6.86 0.51 -4.26
C GLY A 82 -7.65 1.08 -3.08
N ALA A 83 -8.78 1.75 -3.35
CA ALA A 83 -9.65 2.31 -2.31
C ALA A 83 -10.21 1.22 -1.38
N PHE A 84 -10.55 0.04 -1.90
CA PHE A 84 -10.93 -1.10 -1.08
C PHE A 84 -9.81 -1.52 -0.12
N PHE A 85 -8.56 -1.66 -0.61
CA PHE A 85 -7.41 -1.97 0.23
C PHE A 85 -7.13 -0.88 1.25
N ALA A 86 -7.24 0.39 0.89
CA ALA A 86 -7.10 1.52 1.81
C ALA A 86 -8.14 1.47 2.94
N ALA A 87 -9.39 1.17 2.62
CA ALA A 87 -10.44 1.03 3.63
C ALA A 87 -10.15 -0.14 4.59
N VAL A 88 -9.73 -1.30 4.06
CA VAL A 88 -9.34 -2.45 4.88
C VAL A 88 -8.13 -2.12 5.76
N ALA A 89 -7.09 -1.49 5.20
CA ALA A 89 -5.92 -1.07 5.96
C ALA A 89 -6.27 -0.04 7.04
N GLY A 90 -7.10 0.95 6.72
CA GLY A 90 -7.56 1.94 7.68
C GLY A 90 -8.27 1.31 8.88
N LEU A 91 -9.14 0.34 8.64
CA LEU A 91 -9.86 -0.36 9.71
C LEU A 91 -8.96 -1.29 10.53
N LEU A 92 -8.15 -2.12 9.85
CA LEU A 92 -7.38 -3.17 10.52
C LEU A 92 -6.03 -2.70 11.08
N VAL A 93 -5.48 -1.62 10.53
CA VAL A 93 -4.17 -1.06 10.91
C VAL A 93 -4.38 0.23 11.67
N ASP A 94 -4.90 1.29 11.04
CA ASP A 94 -4.87 2.64 11.63
C ASP A 94 -5.80 2.76 12.84
N VAL A 95 -7.06 2.31 12.70
CA VAL A 95 -8.02 2.29 13.80
C VAL A 95 -7.54 1.36 14.91
N ASN A 96 -7.02 0.19 14.56
CA ASN A 96 -6.50 -0.75 15.54
C ASN A 96 -5.31 -0.18 16.32
N GLN A 97 -4.40 0.54 15.65
CA GLN A 97 -3.28 1.21 16.31
C GLN A 97 -3.73 2.34 17.23
N TYR A 98 -4.77 3.09 16.86
CA TYR A 98 -5.39 4.10 17.74
C TYR A 98 -6.02 3.48 18.99
N VAL A 99 -6.60 2.28 18.87
CA VAL A 99 -7.17 1.55 20.01
C VAL A 99 -6.08 0.99 20.93
N LEU A 100 -5.00 0.44 20.34
CA LEU A 100 -3.95 -0.23 21.10
C LEU A 100 -2.93 0.73 21.71
N TYR A 101 -2.65 1.84 21.05
CA TYR A 101 -1.62 2.79 21.45
C TYR A 101 -2.24 4.17 21.70
N PRO A 102 -1.70 4.95 22.67
CA PRO A 102 -2.19 6.28 22.97
C PRO A 102 -1.72 7.32 21.94
N ILE A 103 -1.97 7.07 20.66
CA ILE A 103 -1.65 7.98 19.56
C ILE A 103 -2.77 9.01 19.37
N PRO A 104 -2.48 10.24 18.91
CA PRO A 104 -3.52 11.21 18.60
C PRO A 104 -4.44 10.70 17.48
N GLY A 105 -5.76 10.89 17.61
CA GLY A 105 -6.71 10.51 16.57
C GLY A 105 -6.45 11.23 15.23
N THR A 106 -5.93 12.45 15.28
CA THR A 106 -5.49 13.21 14.08
C THR A 106 -4.34 12.53 13.35
N LEU A 107 -3.44 11.85 14.06
CA LEU A 107 -2.34 11.10 13.46
C LEU A 107 -2.88 9.85 12.73
N ALA A 108 -3.76 9.08 13.38
CA ALA A 108 -4.40 7.93 12.76
C ALA A 108 -5.22 8.32 11.51
N CYS A 109 -5.98 9.42 11.57
CA CYS A 109 -6.69 9.95 10.41
C CYS A 109 -5.73 10.34 9.27
N THR A 110 -4.57 10.90 9.61
CA THR A 110 -3.58 11.31 8.59
C THR A 110 -2.92 10.10 7.94
N TRP A 111 -2.62 9.03 8.69
CA TRP A 111 -2.18 7.75 8.14
C TRP A 111 -3.21 7.18 7.17
N PHE A 112 -4.48 7.16 7.55
CA PHE A 112 -5.55 6.67 6.69
C PHE A 112 -5.66 7.46 5.38
N LEU A 113 -5.63 8.80 5.44
CA LEU A 113 -5.71 9.64 4.25
C LEU A 113 -4.48 9.48 3.34
N ALA A 114 -3.28 9.38 3.94
CA ALA A 114 -2.05 9.11 3.19
C ALA A 114 -2.10 7.73 2.52
N GLY A 115 -2.62 6.72 3.22
CA GLY A 115 -2.85 5.37 2.68
C GLY A 115 -3.85 5.37 1.53
N MET A 116 -4.95 6.12 1.64
CA MET A 116 -5.95 6.23 0.55
C MET A 116 -5.33 6.73 -0.76
N LEU A 117 -4.45 7.73 -0.68
CA LEU A 117 -3.70 8.22 -1.83
C LEU A 117 -2.72 7.16 -2.34
N GLU A 118 -1.98 6.50 -1.44
CA GLU A 118 -1.00 5.47 -1.77
C GLU A 118 -1.61 4.27 -2.50
N PHE A 119 -2.64 3.65 -1.92
CA PHE A 119 -3.29 2.49 -2.54
C PHE A 119 -4.02 2.87 -3.83
N GLY A 120 -4.55 4.09 -3.93
CA GLY A 120 -5.09 4.63 -5.17
C GLY A 120 -4.03 4.70 -6.28
N LEU A 121 -2.83 5.20 -5.96
CA LEU A 121 -1.68 5.21 -6.86
C LEU A 121 -1.23 3.80 -7.26
N TYR A 122 -1.18 2.86 -6.31
CA TYR A 122 -0.89 1.46 -6.60
C TYR A 122 -1.90 0.87 -7.59
N GLY A 123 -3.19 1.08 -7.34
CA GLY A 123 -4.26 0.61 -8.20
C GLY A 123 -4.14 1.12 -9.64
N ALA A 124 -3.92 2.42 -9.79
CA ALA A 124 -3.68 3.05 -11.10
C ALA A 124 -2.42 2.48 -11.78
N LEU A 125 -1.32 2.36 -11.05
CA LEU A 125 -0.04 1.87 -11.57
C LEU A 125 -0.14 0.42 -12.06
N VAL A 126 -0.77 -0.46 -11.27
CA VAL A 126 -0.95 -1.87 -11.63
C VAL A 126 -1.87 -2.02 -12.83
N SER A 127 -2.95 -1.23 -12.92
CA SER A 127 -3.83 -1.26 -14.09
C SER A 127 -3.11 -0.94 -15.40
N TRP A 128 -2.12 -0.04 -15.35
CA TRP A 128 -1.32 0.35 -16.50
C TRP A 128 -0.24 -0.68 -16.86
N LEU A 129 0.49 -1.20 -15.86
CA LEU A 129 1.61 -2.11 -16.07
C LEU A 129 1.19 -3.58 -16.27
N TYR A 130 0.02 -3.95 -15.76
CA TYR A 130 -0.54 -5.29 -15.85
C TYR A 130 -1.94 -5.26 -16.50
N PRO A 131 -2.03 -4.95 -17.82
CA PRO A 131 -3.30 -4.96 -18.51
C PRO A 131 -3.85 -6.39 -18.54
N VAL A 132 -5.03 -6.57 -17.96
CA VAL A 132 -5.80 -7.81 -18.04
C VAL A 132 -6.37 -7.86 -19.45
N ALA A 133 -5.92 -8.81 -20.26
CA ALA A 133 -6.44 -8.97 -21.62
C ALA A 133 -7.96 -9.14 -21.53
N LEU A 134 -8.70 -8.34 -22.29
CA LEU A 134 -10.12 -8.59 -22.54
C LEU A 134 -10.22 -10.06 -22.94
N GLY A 135 -10.96 -10.86 -22.18
CA GLY A 135 -11.24 -12.23 -22.58
C GLY A 135 -11.73 -12.17 -24.03
N ASN A 136 -11.04 -12.89 -24.93
CA ASN A 136 -11.58 -13.10 -26.26
C ASN A 136 -13.01 -13.63 -26.07
N PRO A 137 -14.05 -13.06 -26.70
CA PRO A 137 -15.42 -13.56 -26.56
C PRO A 137 -15.66 -14.99 -27.10
N THR A 138 -14.63 -15.77 -27.39
CA THR A 138 -14.73 -17.08 -28.04
C THR A 138 -13.65 -18.02 -27.52
N SER A 139 -13.97 -18.76 -26.46
CA SER A 139 -13.46 -20.10 -26.19
C SER A 139 -14.61 -20.95 -25.66
#